data_AF-A0A7V3VKJ1-F1
#
_entry.id   AF-A0A7V3VKJ1-F1
#
_cell.length_a   1.000
_cell.length_b   1.000
_cell.length_c   1.000
_cell.angle_alpha   90.00
_cell.angle_beta   90.00
_cell.angle_gamma   90.00
#
_symmetry.space_group_name_H-M   'P 1'
#
loop_
_entity.id
_entity.type
_entity.pdbx_description
1 polymer ?
#
loop_
_entity_poly.entity_id
_entity_poly.type
_entity_poly.pdbx_seq_one_letter_code
_entity_poly.pdbx_strand_id
1 'polypeptide(L)'
;MWERLRHMLRKEFIQILRDPRMRAVIIVVPIVQVLIFGYAVTTDVRNIHTAVYDLDNTPQSRDLIDRFVGSGYFQVVAWIHSEAQVRDALDRGTAKAVLRLNRGFGDAIAAGRRAPLQILLDGTDSNTASLVLKYAAQITADYDERVLTKEVLLRTGQPPPPPPVVLSERAWFNPNLESRDYFVPGVIALLVMVVSILLSSMAIVREKEIGTIEQIMVTPMGRLEFILGKTIPFALIGFLDVLLISLVAVFWFHVPIHGNPLLLFSCTGLFLMSTLGVGLFISTVSRTQQQAMMTAFFFMQPAILLSGFIYPIANMPVVVQWFTYLNPLRYFLVIIRGVFLKGVGIPVLWPQMAALALLGTALLLLASSRFRKTLA
;
A
#
# COMPACT_ATOMS: atom_id res chain seq x y z
N MET A 1 -36.47 23.87 1.00
CA MET A 1 -35.11 23.31 1.03
C MET A 1 -35.11 21.79 1.02
N TRP A 2 -35.65 21.11 2.04
CA TRP A 2 -35.60 19.63 2.14
C TRP A 2 -36.25 18.87 0.99
N GLU A 3 -37.45 19.27 0.54
CA GLU A 3 -38.13 18.62 -0.58
C GLU A 3 -37.35 18.72 -1.90
N ARG A 4 -36.80 19.90 -2.20
CA ARG A 4 -36.00 20.14 -3.41
C ARG A 4 -34.72 19.31 -3.40
N LEU A 5 -34.03 19.28 -2.26
CA LEU A 5 -32.85 18.44 -2.07
C LEU A 5 -33.21 16.96 -2.28
N ARG A 6 -34.29 16.47 -1.67
CA ARG A 6 -34.75 15.08 -1.83
C ARG A 6 -35.01 14.71 -3.29
N HIS A 7 -35.68 15.58 -4.06
CA HIS A 7 -35.94 15.32 -5.48
C HIS A 7 -34.66 15.27 -6.31
N MET A 8 -33.71 16.18 -6.05
CA MET A 8 -32.40 16.17 -6.71
C MET A 8 -31.62 14.89 -6.38
N LEU A 9 -31.56 14.50 -5.10
CA LEU A 9 -30.92 13.26 -4.67
C LEU A 9 -31.53 12.04 -5.38
N ARG A 10 -32.87 11.96 -5.43
CA ARG A 10 -33.57 10.87 -6.11
C ARG A 10 -33.22 10.82 -7.60
N LYS A 11 -33.17 11.98 -8.28
CA LYS A 11 -32.78 12.07 -9.69
C LYS A 11 -31.35 11.52 -9.91
N GLU A 12 -30.38 11.99 -9.13
CA GLU A 12 -28.98 11.55 -9.26
C GLU A 12 -28.82 10.04 -9.00
N PHE A 13 -29.46 9.51 -7.94
CA PHE A 13 -29.43 8.07 -7.66
C PHE A 13 -30.00 7.23 -8.80
N ILE A 14 -31.15 7.62 -9.34
CA ILE A 14 -31.76 6.91 -10.47
C ILE A 14 -30.84 6.99 -11.69
N GLN A 15 -30.27 8.15 -11.99
CA GLN A 15 -29.39 8.32 -13.15
C GLN A 15 -28.14 7.45 -13.06
N ILE A 16 -27.52 7.38 -11.87
CA ILE A 16 -26.32 6.58 -11.63
C ILE A 16 -26.62 5.08 -11.73
N LEU A 17 -27.68 4.61 -11.07
CA LEU A 17 -28.02 3.18 -11.04
C LEU A 17 -28.62 2.67 -12.35
N ARG A 18 -29.25 3.54 -13.14
CA ARG A 18 -29.83 3.16 -14.43
C ARG A 18 -28.78 3.01 -15.52
N ASP A 19 -27.65 3.71 -15.41
CA ASP A 19 -26.54 3.57 -16.35
C ASP A 19 -25.71 2.31 -16.04
N PRO A 20 -25.74 1.27 -16.91
CA PRO A 20 -25.01 0.03 -16.67
C PRO A 20 -23.49 0.24 -16.63
N ARG A 21 -22.95 1.23 -17.36
CA ARG A 21 -21.52 1.54 -17.36
C ARG A 21 -21.12 2.14 -16.02
N MET A 22 -21.91 3.07 -15.50
CA MET A 22 -21.68 3.67 -14.17
C MET A 22 -21.73 2.62 -13.06
N ARG A 23 -22.70 1.68 -13.11
CA ARG A 23 -22.76 0.57 -12.15
C ARG A 23 -21.51 -0.30 -12.19
N ALA A 24 -21.03 -0.65 -13.38
CA ALA A 24 -19.80 -1.44 -13.53
C ALA A 24 -18.58 -0.67 -12.99
N VAL A 25 -18.46 0.63 -13.27
CA VAL A 25 -17.36 1.47 -12.79
C VAL A 25 -17.38 1.65 -11.27
N ILE A 26 -18.55 1.73 -10.64
CA ILE A 26 -18.68 1.93 -9.19
C ILE A 26 -18.46 0.62 -8.41
N ILE A 27 -18.82 -0.53 -8.97
CA ILE A 27 -18.83 -1.80 -8.23
C ILE A 27 -17.73 -2.74 -8.73
N VAL A 28 -17.73 -3.05 -10.03
CA VAL A 28 -16.86 -4.10 -10.59
C VAL A 28 -15.41 -3.64 -10.65
N VAL A 29 -15.18 -2.41 -11.11
CA VAL A 29 -13.81 -1.90 -11.29
C VAL A 29 -13.04 -1.85 -9.96
N PRO A 30 -13.57 -1.31 -8.85
CA PRO A 30 -12.84 -1.30 -7.58
C PRO A 30 -12.55 -2.70 -7.02
N ILE A 31 -13.48 -3.66 -7.17
CA ILE A 31 -13.25 -5.06 -6.78
C ILE A 31 -12.07 -5.64 -7.56
N VAL A 32 -12.12 -5.54 -8.89
CA VAL A 32 -11.05 -6.06 -9.74
C VAL A 32 -9.73 -5.38 -9.42
N GLN A 33 -9.73 -4.06 -9.18
CA GLN A 33 -8.52 -3.33 -8.80
C GLN A 33 -7.95 -3.80 -7.45
N VAL A 34 -8.78 -4.02 -6.44
CA VAL A 34 -8.31 -4.55 -5.14
C VAL A 34 -7.80 -5.97 -5.26
N LEU A 35 -8.43 -6.81 -6.08
CA LEU A 35 -7.92 -8.14 -6.36
C LEU A 35 -6.54 -8.06 -7.02
N ILE A 36 -6.41 -7.24 -8.08
CA ILE A 36 -5.14 -7.04 -8.77
C ILE A 36 -4.08 -6.50 -7.81
N PHE A 37 -4.33 -5.39 -7.10
CA PHE A 37 -3.34 -4.80 -6.21
C PHE A 37 -3.05 -5.67 -4.98
N GLY A 38 -4.04 -6.38 -4.45
CA GLY A 38 -3.87 -7.28 -3.31
C GLY A 38 -2.98 -8.49 -3.63
N TYR A 39 -2.95 -8.93 -4.89
CA TYR A 39 -2.03 -9.99 -5.34
C TYR A 39 -0.72 -9.46 -5.94
N ALA A 40 -0.76 -8.31 -6.63
CA ALA A 40 0.38 -7.77 -7.36
C ALA A 40 1.33 -6.96 -6.48
N VAL A 41 0.84 -6.31 -5.42
CA VAL A 41 1.65 -5.49 -4.52
C VAL A 41 2.07 -6.32 -3.33
N THR A 42 3.05 -7.20 -3.57
CA THR A 42 3.72 -7.97 -2.52
C THR A 42 5.21 -7.66 -2.52
N THR A 43 5.76 -7.44 -1.33
CA THR A 43 7.20 -7.40 -1.08
C THR A 43 7.68 -8.69 -0.41
N ASP A 44 6.80 -9.70 -0.31
CA ASP A 44 7.14 -10.98 0.28
C ASP A 44 8.00 -11.77 -0.71
N VAL A 45 9.29 -11.92 -0.39
CA VAL A 45 10.22 -12.69 -1.22
C VAL A 45 10.16 -14.15 -0.80
N ARG A 46 9.58 -14.99 -1.67
CA ARG A 46 9.58 -16.46 -1.53
C ARG A 46 10.24 -17.06 -2.77
N ASN A 47 10.91 -18.19 -2.62
CA ASN A 47 11.61 -18.90 -3.72
C ASN A 47 12.70 -18.04 -4.40
N ILE A 48 13.68 -17.57 -3.62
CA ILE A 48 14.86 -16.87 -4.11
C ILE A 48 15.67 -17.85 -4.98
N HIS A 49 15.63 -17.66 -6.30
CA HIS A 49 16.50 -18.41 -7.22
C HIS A 49 17.96 -18.17 -6.86
N THR A 50 18.61 -19.21 -6.38
CA THR A 50 19.93 -19.16 -5.78
C THR A 50 20.88 -20.04 -6.57
N ALA A 51 22.03 -19.52 -6.94
CA ALA A 51 23.10 -20.35 -7.45
C ALA A 51 24.11 -20.65 -6.33
N VAL A 52 24.74 -21.81 -6.38
CA VAL A 52 25.73 -22.22 -5.37
C VAL A 52 27.08 -22.34 -6.04
N TYR A 53 28.06 -21.57 -5.56
CA TYR A 53 29.46 -21.67 -5.93
C TYR A 53 30.26 -22.23 -4.75
N ASP A 54 30.23 -23.55 -4.62
CA ASP A 54 30.93 -24.29 -3.57
C ASP A 54 32.28 -24.81 -4.08
N LEU A 55 33.37 -24.15 -3.66
CA LEU A 55 34.73 -24.57 -3.96
C LEU A 55 35.29 -25.56 -2.94
N ASP A 56 34.64 -25.72 -1.78
CA ASP A 56 35.10 -26.55 -0.67
C ASP A 56 34.63 -27.99 -0.80
N ASN A 57 33.37 -28.20 -1.23
CA ASN A 57 32.76 -29.51 -1.47
C ASN A 57 32.84 -30.47 -0.27
N THR A 58 32.79 -29.95 0.95
CA THR A 58 32.85 -30.72 2.20
C THR A 58 31.45 -31.00 2.78
N PRO A 59 31.30 -31.99 3.68
CA PRO A 59 30.03 -32.21 4.39
C PRO A 59 29.52 -30.96 5.12
N GLN A 60 30.41 -30.13 5.68
CA GLN A 60 30.08 -28.89 6.37
C GLN A 60 29.51 -27.84 5.41
N SER A 61 30.13 -27.67 4.24
CA SER A 61 29.61 -26.75 3.21
C SER A 61 28.22 -27.17 2.72
N ARG A 62 28.00 -28.47 2.49
CA ARG A 62 26.71 -29.04 2.06
C ARG A 62 25.62 -28.89 3.13
N ASP A 63 25.94 -29.15 4.40
CA ASP A 63 24.99 -28.97 5.51
C ASP A 63 24.50 -27.51 5.62
N LEU A 64 25.39 -26.53 5.41
CA LEU A 64 24.98 -25.13 5.37
C LEU A 64 24.08 -24.84 4.15
N ILE A 65 24.45 -25.29 2.96
CA ILE A 65 23.63 -25.12 1.74
C ILE A 65 22.24 -25.75 1.93
N ASP A 66 22.18 -26.96 2.48
CA ASP A 66 20.92 -27.68 2.73
C ASP A 66 20.01 -26.93 3.71
N ARG A 67 20.56 -26.16 4.64
CA ARG A 67 19.78 -25.27 5.53
C ARG A 67 19.24 -24.05 4.79
N PHE A 68 20.01 -23.47 3.88
CA PHE A 68 19.51 -22.42 3.01
C PHE A 68 18.30 -22.92 2.21
N VAL A 69 18.39 -24.11 1.62
CA VAL A 69 17.27 -24.73 0.89
C VAL A 69 16.12 -25.11 1.82
N GLY A 70 16.42 -25.74 2.95
CA GLY A 70 15.45 -26.20 3.94
C GLY A 70 14.68 -25.08 4.64
N SER A 71 15.19 -23.84 4.59
CA SER A 71 14.48 -22.65 5.09
C SER A 71 13.19 -22.33 4.31
N GLY A 72 13.05 -22.85 3.08
CA GLY A 72 11.94 -22.55 2.18
C GLY A 72 12.03 -21.17 1.49
N TYR A 73 13.03 -20.35 1.82
CA TYR A 73 13.25 -19.06 1.15
C TYR A 73 14.15 -19.18 -0.07
N PHE A 74 15.16 -20.06 -0.05
CA PHE A 74 16.14 -20.20 -1.13
C PHE A 74 15.88 -21.46 -1.94
N GLN A 75 15.91 -21.35 -3.26
CA GLN A 75 15.79 -22.47 -4.18
C GLN A 75 17.04 -22.55 -5.04
N VAL A 76 17.77 -23.66 -4.94
CA VAL A 76 18.98 -23.85 -5.77
C VAL A 76 18.57 -24.13 -7.21
N VAL A 77 18.93 -23.23 -8.11
CA VAL A 77 18.64 -23.33 -9.56
C VAL A 77 19.85 -23.70 -10.39
N ALA A 78 21.06 -23.49 -9.86
CA ALA A 78 22.31 -23.79 -10.55
C ALA A 78 23.45 -24.05 -9.57
N TRP A 79 24.35 -24.96 -9.97
CA TRP A 79 25.65 -25.17 -9.34
C TRP A 79 26.72 -24.57 -10.25
N ILE A 80 27.47 -23.61 -9.71
CA ILE A 80 28.47 -22.83 -10.44
C ILE A 80 29.84 -23.41 -10.16
N HIS A 81 30.70 -23.42 -11.20
CA HIS A 81 32.06 -23.94 -11.11
C HIS A 81 33.13 -22.91 -11.51
N SER A 82 32.73 -21.69 -11.89
CA SER A 82 33.67 -20.62 -12.27
C SER A 82 33.14 -19.21 -11.95
N GLU A 83 34.04 -18.27 -11.72
CA GLU A 83 33.71 -16.85 -11.48
C GLU A 83 32.98 -16.19 -12.68
N ALA A 84 33.23 -16.64 -13.91
CA ALA A 84 32.54 -16.13 -15.09
C ALA A 84 31.04 -16.46 -15.03
N GLN A 85 30.70 -17.68 -14.57
CA GLN A 85 29.32 -18.12 -14.40
C GLN A 85 28.61 -17.40 -13.25
N VAL A 86 29.33 -16.97 -12.20
CA VAL A 86 28.75 -16.13 -11.12
C VAL A 86 28.20 -14.83 -11.70
N ARG A 87 29.01 -14.13 -12.52
CA ARG A 87 28.59 -12.89 -13.18
C ARG A 87 27.45 -13.14 -14.16
N ASP A 88 27.61 -14.12 -15.05
CA ASP A 88 26.59 -14.46 -16.05
C ASP A 88 25.24 -14.80 -15.39
N ALA A 89 25.26 -15.52 -14.26
CA ALA A 89 24.04 -15.92 -13.57
C ALA A 89 23.28 -14.74 -12.95
N LEU A 90 24.00 -13.74 -12.42
CA LEU A 90 23.44 -12.51 -11.87
C LEU A 90 23.01 -11.55 -12.99
N ASP A 91 23.87 -11.33 -13.99
CA ASP A 91 23.63 -10.39 -15.10
C ASP A 91 22.42 -10.81 -15.96
N ARG A 92 22.24 -12.12 -16.19
CA ARG A 92 21.08 -12.66 -16.92
C ARG A 92 19.83 -12.82 -16.05
N GLY A 93 19.94 -12.60 -14.74
CA GLY A 93 18.85 -12.81 -13.79
C GLY A 93 18.43 -14.28 -13.62
N THR A 94 19.25 -15.25 -14.06
CA THR A 94 18.97 -16.68 -13.83
C THR A 94 19.03 -17.04 -12.34
N ALA A 95 19.85 -16.33 -11.57
CA ALA A 95 19.87 -16.38 -10.11
C ALA A 95 19.80 -14.94 -9.54
N LYS A 96 19.03 -14.78 -8.46
CA LYS A 96 18.90 -13.53 -7.69
C LYS A 96 19.97 -13.43 -6.60
N ALA A 97 20.49 -14.57 -6.15
CA ALA A 97 21.57 -14.67 -5.17
C ALA A 97 22.56 -15.77 -5.56
N VAL A 98 23.82 -15.61 -5.19
CA VAL A 98 24.87 -16.62 -5.31
C VAL A 98 25.50 -16.83 -3.94
N LEU A 99 25.40 -18.04 -3.42
CA LEU A 99 26.11 -18.47 -2.21
C LEU A 99 27.50 -18.96 -2.61
N ARG A 100 28.53 -18.29 -2.10
CA ARG A 100 29.92 -18.64 -2.37
C ARG A 100 30.59 -19.15 -1.09
N LEU A 101 31.11 -20.37 -1.17
CA LEU A 101 31.96 -20.98 -0.15
C LEU A 101 33.35 -21.23 -0.76
N ASN A 102 34.37 -20.68 -0.12
CA ASN A 102 35.76 -20.85 -0.57
C ASN A 102 36.38 -22.12 0.02
N ARG A 103 37.46 -22.60 -0.61
CA ARG A 103 38.25 -23.73 -0.10
C ARG A 103 38.73 -23.50 1.33
N GLY A 104 38.70 -24.55 2.14
CA GLY A 104 39.07 -24.52 3.56
C GLY A 104 37.91 -24.13 4.48
N PHE A 105 36.68 -24.08 3.99
CA PHE A 105 35.50 -23.76 4.80
C PHE A 105 35.26 -24.84 5.86
N GLY A 106 35.17 -26.11 5.46
CA GLY A 106 34.98 -27.23 6.38
C GLY A 106 36.12 -27.40 7.37
N ASP A 107 37.37 -27.20 6.93
CA ASP A 107 38.56 -27.25 7.80
C ASP A 107 38.59 -26.11 8.81
N ALA A 108 38.14 -24.92 8.42
CA ALA A 108 38.02 -23.78 9.33
C ALA A 108 36.96 -24.06 10.41
N ILE A 109 35.77 -24.52 10.00
CA ILE A 109 34.68 -24.92 10.91
C ILE A 109 35.16 -26.02 11.87
N ALA A 110 35.79 -27.08 11.36
CA ALA A 110 36.27 -28.19 12.18
C ALA A 110 37.37 -27.79 13.18
N ALA A 111 38.16 -26.77 12.84
CA ALA A 111 39.19 -26.20 13.71
C ALA A 111 38.67 -25.12 14.67
N GLY A 112 37.37 -24.86 14.74
CA GLY A 112 36.78 -23.79 15.55
C GLY A 112 37.21 -22.38 15.10
N ARG A 113 37.59 -22.22 13.82
CA ARG A 113 38.01 -20.96 13.21
C ARG A 113 36.86 -20.36 12.39
N ARG A 114 36.89 -19.05 12.19
CA ARG A 114 35.91 -18.33 11.36
C ARG A 114 36.03 -18.77 9.90
N ALA A 115 34.92 -19.24 9.32
CA ALA A 115 34.81 -19.61 7.92
C ALA A 115 33.92 -18.59 7.18
N PRO A 116 34.44 -17.85 6.18
CA PRO A 116 33.65 -16.83 5.50
C PRO A 116 32.66 -17.47 4.51
N LEU A 117 31.37 -17.21 4.71
CA LEU A 117 30.34 -17.35 3.69
C LEU A 117 30.16 -16.00 2.98
N GLN A 118 30.22 -15.99 1.65
CA GLN A 118 29.88 -14.80 0.87
C GLN A 118 28.55 -15.02 0.16
N ILE A 119 27.68 -14.00 0.20
CA ILE A 119 26.48 -13.93 -0.63
C ILE A 119 26.62 -12.77 -1.62
N LEU A 120 26.43 -13.05 -2.90
CA LEU A 120 26.39 -12.05 -3.98
C LEU A 120 24.95 -11.97 -4.46
N LEU A 121 24.39 -10.78 -4.67
CA LEU A 121 22.98 -10.65 -5.03
C LEU A 121 22.73 -9.49 -6.00
N ASP A 122 21.64 -9.60 -6.75
CA ASP A 122 21.09 -8.52 -7.57
C ASP A 122 20.47 -7.43 -6.67
N GLY A 123 21.17 -6.30 -6.56
CA GLY A 123 20.76 -5.15 -5.75
C GLY A 123 19.80 -4.18 -6.42
N THR A 124 19.31 -4.47 -7.64
CA THR A 124 18.45 -3.55 -8.42
C THR A 124 17.17 -3.21 -7.66
N ASP A 125 16.61 -4.17 -6.92
CA ASP A 125 15.57 -3.95 -5.91
C ASP A 125 16.18 -4.00 -4.51
N SER A 126 16.36 -2.83 -3.91
CA SER A 126 16.98 -2.69 -2.58
C SER A 126 16.16 -3.31 -1.45
N ASN A 127 14.83 -3.38 -1.58
CA ASN A 127 13.97 -4.00 -0.55
C ASN A 127 14.14 -5.52 -0.58
N THR A 128 14.03 -6.11 -1.77
CA THR A 128 14.26 -7.54 -1.99
C THR A 128 15.67 -7.93 -1.54
N ALA A 129 16.69 -7.18 -1.98
CA ALA A 129 18.09 -7.40 -1.60
C ALA A 129 18.31 -7.41 -0.08
N SER A 130 17.77 -6.41 0.62
CA SER A 130 17.89 -6.29 2.08
C SER A 130 17.21 -7.45 2.80
N LEU A 131 16.06 -7.90 2.29
CA LEU A 131 15.32 -9.03 2.88
C LEU A 131 16.07 -10.36 2.69
N VAL A 132 16.63 -10.61 1.50
CA VAL A 132 17.48 -11.78 1.22
C VAL A 132 18.69 -11.81 2.16
N LEU A 133 19.36 -10.67 2.34
CA LEU A 133 20.48 -10.55 3.28
C LEU A 133 20.05 -10.83 4.72
N LYS A 134 18.88 -10.34 5.17
CA LYS A 134 18.35 -10.65 6.50
C LYS A 134 18.11 -12.15 6.68
N TYR A 135 17.49 -12.82 5.70
CA TYR A 135 17.27 -14.26 5.76
C TYR A 135 18.58 -15.05 5.78
N ALA A 136 19.55 -14.67 4.94
CA ALA A 136 20.87 -15.30 4.92
C ALA A 136 21.59 -15.15 6.26
N ALA A 137 21.56 -13.95 6.86
CA ALA A 137 22.15 -13.69 8.16
C ALA A 137 21.49 -14.54 9.28
N GLN A 138 20.16 -14.66 9.26
CA GLN A 138 19.42 -15.47 10.23
C GLN A 138 19.76 -16.97 10.12
N ILE A 139 19.83 -17.50 8.89
CA ILE A 139 20.21 -18.91 8.64
C ILE A 139 21.65 -19.16 9.08
N THR A 140 22.55 -18.23 8.78
CA THR A 140 23.97 -18.32 9.17
C THR A 140 24.14 -18.28 10.69
N ALA A 141 23.35 -17.45 11.39
CA ALA A 141 23.37 -17.39 12.85
C ALA A 141 22.86 -18.69 13.52
N ASP A 142 21.76 -19.29 13.03
CA ASP A 142 21.30 -20.60 13.52
C ASP A 142 22.32 -21.70 13.26
N TYR A 143 23.03 -21.63 12.12
CA TYR A 143 24.12 -22.57 11.82
C TYR A 143 25.28 -22.44 12.80
N ASP A 144 25.74 -21.21 13.04
CA ASP A 144 26.85 -20.91 13.97
C ASP A 144 26.55 -21.41 15.39
N GLU A 145 25.35 -21.14 15.91
CA GLU A 145 24.92 -21.60 17.23
C GLU A 145 24.98 -23.13 17.36
N ARG A 146 24.59 -23.86 16.31
CA ARG A 146 24.59 -25.33 16.31
C ARG A 146 25.98 -25.92 16.17
N VAL A 147 26.83 -25.32 15.32
CA VAL A 147 28.23 -25.73 15.18
C VAL A 147 28.94 -25.58 16.53
N LEU A 148 28.78 -24.43 17.18
CA LEU A 148 29.30 -24.16 18.52
C LEU A 148 28.76 -25.17 19.55
N THR A 149 27.45 -25.44 19.53
CA THR A 149 26.81 -26.41 20.42
C THR A 149 27.40 -27.81 20.27
N LYS A 150 27.56 -28.27 19.02
CA LYS A 150 28.13 -29.58 18.71
C LYS A 150 29.61 -29.65 19.11
N GLU A 151 30.40 -28.62 18.82
CA GLU A 151 31.83 -28.60 19.11
C GLU A 151 32.10 -28.59 20.62
N VAL A 152 31.36 -27.79 21.39
CA VAL A 152 31.46 -27.77 22.86
C VAL A 152 31.04 -29.11 23.44
N LEU A 153 29.91 -29.67 23.00
CA LEU A 153 29.43 -30.97 23.48
C LEU A 153 30.44 -32.10 23.23
N LEU A 154 31.09 -32.10 22.06
CA LEU A 154 32.14 -33.07 21.73
C LEU A 154 33.40 -32.92 22.59
N ARG A 155 33.74 -31.70 23.03
CA ARG A 155 34.93 -31.42 23.84
C ARG A 155 34.72 -31.58 25.34
N THR A 156 33.57 -31.18 25.86
CA THR A 156 33.31 -31.09 27.30
C THR A 156 32.32 -32.16 27.80
N GLY A 157 31.63 -32.86 26.89
CA GLY A 157 30.55 -33.79 27.25
C GLY A 157 29.29 -33.11 27.78
N GLN A 158 29.26 -31.78 27.84
CA GLN A 158 28.13 -30.97 28.29
C GLN A 158 27.76 -29.96 27.20
N PRO A 159 26.46 -29.69 26.97
CA PRO A 159 26.06 -28.64 26.04
C PRO A 159 26.58 -27.29 26.57
N PRO A 160 26.96 -26.35 25.68
CA PRO A 160 27.30 -25.02 26.12
C PRO A 160 26.11 -24.38 26.84
N PRO A 161 26.37 -23.51 27.82
CA PRO A 161 25.30 -22.70 28.40
C PRO A 161 24.63 -21.89 27.27
N PRO A 162 23.29 -21.73 27.33
CA PRO A 162 22.59 -20.94 26.31
C PRO A 162 23.21 -19.54 26.23
N PRO A 163 23.22 -18.93 25.03
CA PRO A 163 23.79 -17.60 24.85
C PRO A 163 23.17 -16.63 25.87
N PRO A 164 23.99 -15.81 26.55
CA PRO A 164 23.53 -14.97 27.65
C PRO A 164 22.52 -13.91 27.20
N VAL A 165 22.44 -13.66 25.88
CA VAL A 165 21.51 -12.73 25.26
C VAL A 165 20.87 -13.43 24.07
N VAL A 166 19.54 -13.56 24.09
CA VAL A 166 18.73 -14.09 23.00
C VAL A 166 17.80 -12.98 22.52
N LEU A 167 17.86 -12.66 21.21
CA LEU A 167 16.93 -11.72 20.61
C LEU A 167 15.57 -12.41 20.42
N SER A 168 14.57 -11.99 21.19
CA SER A 168 13.18 -12.39 21.00
C SER A 168 12.50 -11.38 20.06
N GLU A 169 12.50 -11.66 18.75
CA GLU A 169 11.83 -10.80 17.77
C GLU A 169 10.31 -10.94 17.87
N ARG A 170 9.60 -9.82 18.05
CA ARG A 170 8.14 -9.76 17.97
C ARG A 170 7.68 -8.48 17.30
N ALA A 171 7.07 -8.61 16.13
CA ALA A 171 6.31 -7.51 15.54
C ALA A 171 4.99 -7.33 16.30
N TRP A 172 4.72 -6.10 16.77
CA TRP A 172 3.52 -5.79 17.55
C TRP A 172 2.23 -5.80 16.71
N PHE A 173 2.34 -5.40 15.44
CA PHE A 173 1.25 -5.38 14.48
C PHE A 173 1.73 -6.08 13.22
N ASN A 174 0.84 -6.87 12.59
CA ASN A 174 1.22 -7.79 11.52
C ASN A 174 2.37 -8.74 11.95
N PRO A 175 2.12 -9.69 12.89
CA PRO A 175 3.16 -10.56 13.45
C PRO A 175 3.90 -11.38 12.39
N ASN A 176 3.21 -11.74 11.32
CA ASN A 176 3.74 -12.52 10.20
C ASN A 176 4.42 -11.64 9.13
N LEU A 177 4.41 -10.32 9.31
CA LEU A 177 4.95 -9.32 8.37
C LEU A 177 4.42 -9.49 6.94
N GLU A 178 3.16 -9.93 6.78
CA GLU A 178 2.57 -10.16 5.47
C GLU A 178 2.30 -8.85 4.76
N SER A 179 2.78 -8.72 3.52
CA SER A 179 2.61 -7.50 2.71
C SER A 179 1.13 -7.13 2.52
N ARG A 180 0.24 -8.13 2.41
CA ARG A 180 -1.20 -7.93 2.20
C ARG A 180 -1.85 -7.08 3.29
N ASP A 181 -1.45 -7.28 4.54
CA ASP A 181 -2.02 -6.60 5.71
C ASP A 181 -1.71 -5.09 5.67
N TYR A 182 -0.56 -4.72 5.10
CA TYR A 182 -0.17 -3.33 4.95
C TYR A 182 -0.76 -2.65 3.70
N PHE A 183 -0.75 -3.35 2.56
CA PHE A 183 -1.13 -2.78 1.27
C PHE A 183 -2.63 -2.72 1.05
N VAL A 184 -3.39 -3.77 1.37
CA VAL A 184 -4.84 -3.83 1.09
C VAL A 184 -5.61 -2.65 1.74
N PRO A 185 -5.39 -2.30 3.03
CA PRO A 185 -6.01 -1.11 3.61
C PRO A 185 -5.62 0.20 2.90
N GLY A 186 -4.38 0.29 2.42
CA GLY A 186 -3.92 1.44 1.65
C GLY A 186 -4.58 1.54 0.27
N VAL A 187 -4.86 0.40 -0.37
CA VAL A 187 -5.58 0.34 -1.65
C VAL A 187 -7.03 0.81 -1.48
N ILE A 188 -7.71 0.50 -0.37
CA ILE A 188 -9.04 1.06 -0.07
C ILE A 188 -9.01 2.59 -0.13
N ALA A 189 -8.06 3.21 0.58
CA ALA A 189 -7.90 4.66 0.59
C ALA A 189 -7.63 5.24 -0.81
N LEU A 190 -6.80 4.57 -1.59
CA LEU A 190 -6.49 4.94 -2.97
C LEU A 190 -7.73 4.89 -3.86
N LEU A 191 -8.48 3.79 -3.83
CA LEU A 191 -9.65 3.60 -4.69
C LEU A 191 -10.77 4.59 -4.39
N VAL A 192 -11.04 4.81 -3.11
CA VAL A 192 -12.04 5.80 -2.68
C VAL A 192 -11.66 7.19 -3.17
N MET A 193 -10.38 7.56 -3.11
CA MET A 193 -9.89 8.82 -3.67
C MET A 193 -10.12 8.89 -5.18
N VAL A 194 -9.74 7.85 -5.92
CA VAL A 194 -9.85 7.80 -7.38
C VAL A 194 -11.31 7.93 -7.80
N VAL A 195 -12.20 7.10 -7.23
CA VAL A 195 -13.63 7.10 -7.53
C VAL A 195 -14.26 8.45 -7.17
N SER A 196 -13.99 8.96 -5.96
CA SER A 196 -14.61 10.21 -5.51
C SER A 196 -14.15 11.42 -6.31
N ILE A 197 -12.85 11.58 -6.60
CA ILE A 197 -12.34 12.70 -7.40
C ILE A 197 -12.83 12.61 -8.85
N LEU A 198 -12.75 11.42 -9.48
CA LEU A 198 -13.17 11.27 -10.88
C LEU A 198 -14.66 11.59 -11.05
N LEU A 199 -15.54 10.96 -10.26
CA LEU A 199 -16.98 11.16 -10.39
C LEU A 199 -17.41 12.60 -10.07
N SER A 200 -16.88 13.19 -9.00
CA SER A 200 -17.22 14.57 -8.64
C SER A 200 -16.63 15.60 -9.61
N SER A 201 -15.48 15.33 -10.24
CA SER A 201 -14.91 16.20 -11.28
C SER A 201 -15.77 16.28 -12.54
N MET A 202 -16.48 15.20 -12.87
CA MET A 202 -17.40 15.16 -14.01
C MET A 202 -18.79 15.73 -13.67
N ALA A 203 -19.13 15.86 -12.39
CA ALA A 203 -20.48 16.15 -11.93
C ALA A 203 -21.10 17.43 -12.51
N ILE A 204 -20.38 18.55 -12.49
CA ILE A 204 -20.89 19.83 -13.03
C ILE A 204 -20.63 19.90 -14.53
N VAL A 205 -19.48 19.42 -14.98
CA VAL A 205 -19.08 19.50 -16.39
C VAL A 205 -20.01 18.71 -17.31
N ARG A 206 -20.50 17.55 -16.86
CA ARG A 206 -21.51 16.79 -17.60
C ARG A 206 -22.80 17.60 -17.84
N GLU A 207 -23.23 18.40 -16.86
CA GLU A 207 -24.41 19.28 -17.03
C GLU A 207 -24.11 20.47 -17.95
N LYS A 208 -22.86 20.96 -17.97
CA LYS A 208 -22.44 22.00 -18.92
C LYS A 208 -22.47 21.48 -20.36
N GLU A 209 -21.93 20.29 -20.60
CA GLU A 209 -21.86 19.69 -21.94
C GLU A 209 -23.22 19.31 -22.50
N ILE A 210 -24.15 18.85 -21.65
CA ILE A 210 -25.51 18.46 -22.07
C ILE A 210 -26.45 19.68 -22.14
N GLY A 211 -25.99 20.88 -21.74
CA GLY A 211 -26.76 22.12 -21.80
C GLY A 211 -27.82 22.29 -20.72
N THR A 212 -27.85 21.40 -19.72
CA THR A 212 -28.80 21.44 -18.59
C THR A 212 -28.40 22.44 -17.50
N ILE A 213 -27.17 22.98 -17.56
CA ILE A 213 -26.67 23.96 -16.59
C ILE A 213 -27.54 25.23 -16.55
N GLU A 214 -28.02 25.72 -17.71
CA GLU A 214 -28.86 26.91 -17.81
C GLU A 214 -30.24 26.67 -17.16
N GLN A 215 -30.82 25.50 -17.42
CA GLN A 215 -32.08 25.08 -16.80
C GLN A 215 -31.94 25.05 -15.27
N ILE A 216 -30.82 24.53 -14.75
CA ILE A 216 -30.51 24.51 -13.32
C ILE A 216 -30.36 25.93 -12.76
N MET A 217 -29.72 26.86 -13.48
CA MET A 217 -29.52 28.24 -13.03
C MET A 217 -30.83 29.02 -12.85
N VAL A 218 -31.85 28.73 -13.68
CA VAL A 218 -33.18 29.35 -13.62
C VAL A 218 -34.05 28.74 -12.50
N THR A 219 -33.68 27.57 -11.96
CA THR A 219 -34.41 27.01 -10.82
C THR A 219 -34.22 27.85 -9.54
N PRO A 220 -35.23 27.88 -8.64
CA PRO A 220 -35.14 28.58 -7.36
C PRO A 220 -34.21 27.88 -6.35
N MET A 221 -33.31 27.00 -6.78
CA MET A 221 -32.35 26.29 -5.92
C MET A 221 -31.17 27.18 -5.52
N GLY A 222 -30.78 27.10 -4.24
CA GLY A 222 -29.58 27.77 -3.73
C GLY A 222 -28.28 27.11 -4.20
N ARG A 223 -27.16 27.84 -4.13
CA ARG A 223 -25.83 27.29 -4.48
C ARG A 223 -25.45 26.10 -3.60
N LEU A 224 -25.71 26.21 -2.29
CA LEU A 224 -25.44 25.14 -1.32
C LEU A 224 -26.36 23.94 -1.54
N GLU A 225 -27.65 24.15 -1.86
CA GLU A 225 -28.59 23.07 -2.15
C GLU A 225 -28.15 22.27 -3.39
N PHE A 226 -27.70 22.96 -4.45
CA PHE A 226 -27.20 22.32 -5.66
C PHE A 226 -25.92 21.50 -5.39
N ILE A 227 -24.95 22.10 -4.69
CA ILE A 227 -23.70 21.43 -4.36
C ILE A 227 -23.98 20.22 -3.47
N LEU A 228 -24.72 20.36 -2.37
CA LEU A 228 -25.06 19.24 -1.49
C LEU A 228 -25.84 18.15 -2.24
N GLY A 229 -26.78 18.52 -3.11
CA GLY A 229 -27.53 17.57 -3.91
C GLY A 229 -26.68 16.77 -4.90
N LYS A 230 -25.53 17.29 -5.33
CA LYS A 230 -24.53 16.54 -6.12
C LYS A 230 -23.52 15.80 -5.25
N THR A 231 -23.07 16.38 -4.14
CA THR A 231 -22.03 15.80 -3.28
C THR A 231 -22.54 14.57 -2.54
N ILE A 232 -23.76 14.59 -2.01
CA ILE A 232 -24.31 13.50 -1.18
C ILE A 232 -24.38 12.17 -1.95
N PRO A 233 -24.89 12.08 -3.20
CA PRO A 233 -24.89 10.83 -3.96
C PRO A 233 -23.49 10.25 -4.16
N PHE A 234 -22.49 11.10 -4.47
CA PHE A 234 -21.11 10.65 -4.62
C PHE A 234 -20.46 10.27 -3.29
N ALA A 235 -20.80 10.94 -2.19
CA ALA A 235 -20.37 10.54 -0.86
C ALA A 235 -20.91 9.15 -0.49
N LEU A 236 -22.19 8.88 -0.79
CA LEU A 236 -22.80 7.57 -0.57
C LEU A 236 -22.15 6.48 -1.42
N ILE A 237 -21.75 6.79 -2.65
CA ILE A 237 -20.92 5.90 -3.47
C ILE A 237 -19.57 5.63 -2.79
N GLY A 238 -18.89 6.67 -2.30
CA GLY A 238 -17.61 6.49 -1.59
C GLY A 238 -17.73 5.64 -0.32
N PHE A 239 -18.82 5.78 0.43
CA PHE A 239 -19.13 4.92 1.57
C PHE A 239 -19.40 3.48 1.15
N LEU A 240 -20.16 3.28 0.07
CA LEU A 240 -20.40 1.96 -0.50
C LEU A 240 -19.09 1.31 -0.97
N ASP A 241 -18.19 2.09 -1.55
CA ASP A 241 -16.87 1.63 -2.01
C ASP A 241 -16.00 1.17 -0.83
N VAL A 242 -15.88 1.98 0.24
CA VAL A 242 -15.20 1.57 1.48
C VAL A 242 -15.82 0.30 2.05
N LEU A 243 -17.15 0.23 2.14
CA LEU A 243 -17.84 -0.94 2.66
C LEU A 243 -17.47 -2.17 1.82
N LEU A 244 -17.65 -2.08 0.51
CA LEU A 244 -17.47 -3.19 -0.41
C LEU A 244 -16.03 -3.69 -0.39
N ILE A 245 -15.06 -2.78 -0.52
CA ILE A 245 -13.66 -3.17 -0.54
C ILE A 245 -13.22 -3.69 0.83
N SER A 246 -13.72 -3.13 1.94
CA SER A 246 -13.43 -3.66 3.27
C SER A 246 -13.98 -5.08 3.45
N LEU A 247 -15.15 -5.39 2.88
CA LEU A 247 -15.68 -6.76 2.84
C LEU A 247 -14.74 -7.69 2.06
N VAL A 248 -14.24 -7.27 0.90
CA VAL A 248 -13.23 -8.05 0.15
C VAL A 248 -11.95 -8.21 0.97
N ALA A 249 -11.46 -7.16 1.62
CA ALA A 249 -10.26 -7.21 2.45
C ALA A 249 -10.39 -8.25 3.59
N VAL A 250 -11.54 -8.27 4.28
CA VAL A 250 -11.80 -9.18 5.40
C VAL A 250 -12.09 -10.60 4.93
N PHE A 251 -12.99 -10.79 3.95
CA PHE A 251 -13.47 -12.13 3.57
C PHE A 251 -12.63 -12.82 2.50
N TRP A 252 -11.96 -12.06 1.62
CA TRP A 252 -11.11 -12.62 0.57
C TRP A 252 -9.65 -12.65 1.00
N PHE A 253 -9.13 -11.50 1.44
CA PHE A 253 -7.72 -11.37 1.81
C PHE A 253 -7.42 -11.73 3.27
N HIS A 254 -8.45 -11.97 4.09
CA HIS A 254 -8.33 -12.31 5.51
C HIS A 254 -7.62 -11.23 6.33
N VAL A 255 -7.68 -9.98 5.90
CA VAL A 255 -7.08 -8.84 6.62
C VAL A 255 -8.02 -8.44 7.77
N PRO A 256 -7.57 -8.54 9.04
CA PRO A 256 -8.43 -8.24 10.18
C PRO A 256 -8.71 -6.73 10.30
N ILE A 257 -9.90 -6.40 10.81
CA ILE A 257 -10.21 -5.05 11.29
C ILE A 257 -10.16 -5.10 12.82
N HIS A 258 -9.07 -4.61 13.41
CA HIS A 258 -8.91 -4.59 14.88
C HIS A 258 -9.66 -3.45 15.57
N GLY A 259 -9.95 -2.36 14.84
CA GLY A 259 -10.59 -1.17 15.39
C GLY A 259 -12.11 -1.15 15.18
N ASN A 260 -12.72 0.00 15.47
CA ASN A 260 -14.17 0.17 15.34
C ASN A 260 -14.56 0.53 13.89
N PRO A 261 -15.39 -0.27 13.20
CA PRO A 261 -15.86 0.05 11.85
C PRO A 261 -16.61 1.38 11.77
N LEU A 262 -17.38 1.76 12.79
CA LEU A 262 -18.12 3.03 12.80
C LEU A 262 -17.17 4.24 12.81
N LEU A 263 -16.00 4.11 13.47
CA LEU A 263 -14.95 5.12 13.43
C LEU A 263 -14.35 5.20 12.02
N LEU A 264 -14.12 4.07 11.34
CA LEU A 264 -13.65 4.05 9.96
C LEU A 264 -14.62 4.78 9.03
N PHE A 265 -15.93 4.51 9.14
CA PHE A 265 -16.95 5.23 8.38
C PHE A 265 -16.97 6.74 8.73
N SER A 266 -16.88 7.11 10.00
CA SER A 266 -16.85 8.53 10.39
C SER A 266 -15.65 9.27 9.77
N CYS A 267 -14.46 8.67 9.83
CA CYS A 267 -13.25 9.23 9.20
C CYS A 267 -13.31 9.21 7.67
N THR A 268 -13.96 8.20 7.08
CA THR A 268 -14.22 8.15 5.63
C THR A 268 -15.05 9.35 5.20
N GLY A 269 -16.04 9.76 5.99
CA GLY A 269 -16.81 10.98 5.74
C GLY A 269 -15.92 12.23 5.64
N LEU A 270 -15.00 12.41 6.59
CA LEU A 270 -14.03 13.52 6.56
C LEU A 270 -13.10 13.47 5.36
N PHE A 271 -12.66 12.27 4.98
CA PHE A 271 -11.84 12.07 3.79
C PHE A 271 -12.61 12.41 2.51
N LEU A 272 -13.86 11.95 2.40
CA LEU A 272 -14.75 12.24 1.27
C LEU A 272 -15.05 13.73 1.13
N MET A 273 -15.18 14.48 2.24
CA MET A 273 -15.31 15.94 2.16
C MET A 273 -14.12 16.57 1.42
N SER A 274 -12.91 16.08 1.67
CA SER A 274 -11.70 16.55 0.99
C SER A 274 -11.66 16.14 -0.48
N THR A 275 -11.85 14.86 -0.79
CA THR A 275 -11.71 14.36 -2.16
C THR A 275 -12.84 14.83 -3.08
N LEU A 276 -14.08 14.89 -2.58
CA LEU A 276 -15.20 15.48 -3.30
C LEU A 276 -15.01 16.99 -3.47
N GLY A 277 -14.44 17.68 -2.47
CA GLY A 277 -14.06 19.09 -2.59
C GLY A 277 -13.06 19.34 -3.71
N VAL A 278 -12.00 18.52 -3.81
CA VAL A 278 -11.04 18.56 -4.92
C VAL A 278 -11.74 18.33 -6.26
N GLY A 279 -12.52 17.25 -6.40
CA GLY A 279 -13.15 16.94 -7.67
C GLY A 279 -14.16 18.01 -8.08
N LEU A 280 -14.98 18.53 -7.16
CA LEU A 280 -15.86 19.66 -7.44
C LEU A 280 -15.09 20.91 -7.88
N PHE A 281 -13.98 21.24 -7.21
CA PHE A 281 -13.12 22.34 -7.62
C PHE A 281 -12.62 22.15 -9.07
N ILE A 282 -12.13 20.96 -9.41
CA ILE A 282 -11.73 20.58 -10.78
C ILE A 282 -12.90 20.75 -11.76
N SER A 283 -14.10 20.36 -11.36
CA SER A 283 -15.34 20.50 -12.15
C SER A 283 -15.67 21.97 -12.46
N THR A 284 -15.38 22.89 -11.53
CA THR A 284 -15.62 24.32 -11.75
C THR A 284 -14.69 24.94 -12.79
N VAL A 285 -13.42 24.52 -12.82
CA VAL A 285 -12.39 25.06 -13.73
C VAL A 285 -12.35 24.38 -15.10
N SER A 286 -12.94 23.19 -15.21
CA SER A 286 -12.96 22.41 -16.45
C SER A 286 -14.16 22.78 -17.35
N ARG A 287 -13.93 22.73 -18.66
CA ARG A 287 -14.94 22.98 -19.70
C ARG A 287 -15.55 21.70 -20.24
N THR A 288 -14.75 20.64 -20.38
CA THR A 288 -15.17 19.33 -20.92
C THR A 288 -14.90 18.19 -19.95
N GLN A 289 -15.66 17.10 -20.04
CA GLN A 289 -15.48 15.91 -19.19
C GLN A 289 -14.06 15.36 -19.36
N GLN A 290 -13.55 15.33 -20.58
CA GLN A 290 -12.18 14.90 -20.87
C GLN A 290 -11.13 15.80 -20.17
N GLN A 291 -11.32 17.13 -20.20
CA GLN A 291 -10.44 18.05 -19.47
C GLN A 291 -10.50 17.82 -17.95
N ALA A 292 -11.69 17.58 -17.41
CA ALA A 292 -11.86 17.26 -15.99
C ALA A 292 -11.14 15.97 -15.61
N MET A 293 -11.27 14.91 -16.42
CA MET A 293 -10.58 13.64 -16.21
C MET A 293 -9.05 13.80 -16.26
N MET A 294 -8.52 14.53 -17.26
CA MET A 294 -7.08 14.79 -17.36
C MET A 294 -6.55 15.60 -16.18
N THR A 295 -7.31 16.61 -15.74
CA THR A 295 -6.95 17.45 -14.57
C THR A 295 -6.99 16.63 -13.27
N ALA A 296 -8.01 15.79 -13.10
CA ALA A 296 -8.10 14.84 -11.99
C ALA A 296 -6.92 13.88 -11.98
N PHE A 297 -6.56 13.31 -13.13
CA PHE A 297 -5.39 12.42 -13.25
C PHE A 297 -4.09 13.14 -12.88
N PHE A 298 -3.90 14.36 -13.40
CA PHE A 298 -2.75 15.21 -13.08
C PHE A 298 -2.65 15.54 -11.59
N PHE A 299 -3.79 15.73 -10.90
CA PHE A 299 -3.80 15.94 -9.46
C PHE A 299 -3.55 14.64 -8.67
N MET A 300 -4.17 13.53 -9.08
CA MET A 300 -4.10 12.27 -8.38
C MET A 300 -2.70 11.68 -8.38
N GLN A 301 -1.97 11.72 -9.50
CA GLN A 301 -0.63 11.11 -9.56
C GLN A 301 0.36 11.65 -8.50
N PRO A 302 0.62 12.96 -8.41
CA PRO A 302 1.46 13.50 -7.36
C PRO A 302 0.84 13.27 -5.97
N ALA A 303 -0.49 13.31 -5.82
CA ALA A 303 -1.13 13.00 -4.54
C ALA A 303 -0.85 11.54 -4.11
N ILE A 304 -0.85 10.56 -5.02
CA ILE A 304 -0.54 9.17 -4.70
C ILE A 304 0.93 9.05 -4.28
N LEU A 305 1.85 9.63 -5.04
CA LEU A 305 3.29 9.60 -4.75
C LEU A 305 3.63 10.26 -3.41
N LEU A 306 2.98 11.39 -3.10
CA LEU A 306 3.21 12.18 -1.88
C LEU A 306 2.39 11.69 -0.66
N SER A 307 1.62 10.61 -0.80
CA SER A 307 0.70 10.16 0.26
C SER A 307 1.37 9.34 1.35
N GLY A 308 2.52 8.72 1.08
CA GLY A 308 3.05 7.67 1.96
C GLY A 308 2.52 6.26 1.66
N PHE A 309 1.81 6.08 0.54
CA PHE A 309 1.38 4.76 0.08
C PHE A 309 2.53 3.98 -0.57
N ILE A 310 3.18 4.56 -1.57
CA ILE A 310 4.28 3.92 -2.33
C ILE A 310 5.62 4.07 -1.61
N TYR A 311 5.95 5.31 -1.22
CA TYR A 311 7.21 5.64 -0.55
C TYR A 311 6.94 6.24 0.83
N PRO A 312 7.62 5.78 1.90
CA PRO A 312 7.50 6.40 3.21
C PRO A 312 7.82 7.89 3.15
N ILE A 313 6.95 8.73 3.73
CA ILE A 313 7.13 10.20 3.71
C ILE A 313 8.44 10.61 4.38
N ALA A 314 8.88 9.87 5.39
CA ALA A 314 10.14 10.10 6.09
C ALA A 314 11.38 10.02 5.17
N ASN A 315 11.28 9.30 4.05
CA ASN A 315 12.38 9.16 3.09
C ASN A 315 12.43 10.31 2.07
N MET A 316 11.44 11.22 2.10
CA MET A 316 11.40 12.36 1.19
C MET A 316 12.23 13.54 1.75
N PRO A 317 12.85 14.37 0.88
CA PRO A 317 13.46 15.62 1.31
C PRO A 317 12.48 16.50 2.09
N VAL A 318 12.97 17.21 3.12
CA VAL A 318 12.13 18.01 4.03
C VAL A 318 11.21 18.98 3.26
N VAL A 319 11.70 19.61 2.19
CA VAL A 319 10.92 20.51 1.33
C VAL A 319 9.69 19.79 0.74
N VAL A 320 9.86 18.55 0.28
CA VAL A 320 8.78 17.74 -0.29
C VAL A 320 7.77 17.33 0.79
N GLN A 321 8.24 17.04 2.01
CA GLN A 321 7.36 16.68 3.14
C GLN A 321 6.34 17.80 3.45
N TRP A 322 6.70 19.07 3.27
CA TRP A 322 5.75 20.18 3.47
C TRP A 322 4.56 20.12 2.52
N PHE A 323 4.77 19.76 1.25
CA PHE A 323 3.67 19.62 0.29
C PHE A 323 2.72 18.48 0.64
N THR A 324 3.20 17.45 1.34
CA THR A 324 2.36 16.32 1.76
C THR A 324 1.28 16.70 2.77
N TYR A 325 1.40 17.84 3.48
CA TYR A 325 0.34 18.32 4.38
C TYR A 325 -0.90 18.82 3.63
N LEU A 326 -0.80 19.13 2.33
CA LEU A 326 -1.96 19.49 1.49
C LEU A 326 -2.71 18.26 0.96
N ASN A 327 -2.18 17.06 1.19
CA ASN A 327 -2.69 15.83 0.62
C ASN A 327 -3.62 15.10 1.60
N PRO A 328 -4.93 15.02 1.34
CA PRO A 328 -5.86 14.33 2.23
C PRO A 328 -5.56 12.82 2.33
N LEU A 329 -5.00 12.20 1.28
CA LEU A 329 -4.70 10.77 1.28
C LEU A 329 -3.66 10.40 2.35
N ARG A 330 -2.71 11.29 2.64
CA ARG A 330 -1.72 11.11 3.73
C ARG A 330 -2.39 10.81 5.06
N TYR A 331 -3.36 11.62 5.44
CA TYR A 331 -4.04 11.51 6.72
C TYR A 331 -4.94 10.28 6.77
N PHE A 332 -5.65 10.00 5.68
CA PHE A 332 -6.53 8.84 5.62
C PHE A 332 -5.76 7.51 5.62
N LEU A 333 -4.57 7.43 5.03
CA LEU A 333 -3.69 6.26 5.12
C LEU A 333 -3.29 5.93 6.57
N VAL A 334 -3.02 6.95 7.39
CA VAL A 334 -2.72 6.76 8.82
C VAL A 334 -3.95 6.24 9.56
N ILE A 335 -5.13 6.78 9.26
CA ILE A 335 -6.40 6.35 9.86
C ILE A 335 -6.72 4.91 9.50
N ILE A 336 -6.76 4.57 8.21
CA ILE A 336 -7.21 3.25 7.75
C ILE A 336 -6.28 2.15 8.25
N ARG A 337 -4.96 2.36 8.21
CA ARG A 337 -3.98 1.42 8.79
C ARG A 337 -4.08 1.37 10.31
N GLY A 338 -4.38 2.50 10.96
CA GLY A 338 -4.63 2.55 12.40
C GLY A 338 -5.83 1.71 12.82
N VAL A 339 -6.92 1.75 12.05
CA VAL A 339 -8.14 0.97 12.33
C VAL A 339 -7.98 -0.50 11.96
N PHE A 340 -7.42 -0.82 10.79
CA PHE A 340 -7.22 -2.21 10.36
C PHE A 340 -6.19 -2.92 11.24
N LEU A 341 -4.97 -2.37 11.36
CA LEU A 341 -3.83 -3.07 11.95
C LEU A 341 -3.65 -2.84 13.44
N LYS A 342 -3.92 -1.62 13.92
CA LYS A 342 -3.56 -1.22 15.30
C LYS A 342 -4.75 -1.19 16.26
N GLY A 343 -5.97 -1.16 15.75
CA GLY A 343 -7.19 -1.00 16.55
C GLY A 343 -7.27 0.32 17.33
N VAL A 344 -6.60 1.38 16.85
CA VAL A 344 -6.57 2.66 17.58
C VAL A 344 -7.88 3.45 17.45
N GLY A 345 -8.24 4.16 18.51
CA GLY A 345 -9.44 5.00 18.57
C GLY A 345 -9.19 6.49 18.32
N ILE A 346 -10.22 7.30 18.58
CA ILE A 346 -10.21 8.77 18.44
C ILE A 346 -9.04 9.44 19.18
N PRO A 347 -8.63 9.04 20.40
CA PRO A 347 -7.53 9.71 21.11
C PRO A 347 -6.19 9.74 20.36
N VAL A 348 -5.98 8.79 19.45
CA VAL A 348 -4.79 8.73 18.61
C VAL A 348 -5.04 9.37 17.24
N LEU A 349 -6.26 9.24 16.71
CA LEU A 349 -6.60 9.63 15.35
C LEU A 349 -7.12 11.07 15.20
N TRP A 350 -7.40 11.78 16.30
CA TRP A 350 -7.96 13.13 16.25
C TRP A 350 -7.11 14.13 15.43
N PRO A 351 -5.76 14.11 15.41
CA PRO A 351 -5.00 15.07 14.61
C PRO A 351 -5.24 14.87 13.10
N GLN A 352 -5.34 13.62 12.65
CA GLN A 352 -5.62 13.28 11.25
C GLN A 352 -7.06 13.62 10.89
N MET A 353 -8.00 13.37 11.81
CA MET A 353 -9.40 13.77 11.64
C MET A 353 -9.54 15.29 11.53
N ALA A 354 -8.88 16.05 12.39
CA ALA A 354 -8.89 17.51 12.37
C ALA A 354 -8.29 18.08 11.08
N ALA A 355 -7.17 17.52 10.61
CA ALA A 355 -6.56 17.90 9.35
C ALA A 355 -7.48 17.63 8.15
N LEU A 356 -8.13 16.46 8.10
CA LEU A 356 -9.11 16.14 7.07
C LEU A 356 -10.35 17.04 7.13
N ALA A 357 -10.85 17.35 8.33
CA ALA A 357 -11.98 18.26 8.50
C ALA A 357 -11.63 19.68 8.01
N LEU A 358 -10.43 20.16 8.32
CA LEU A 358 -9.93 21.48 7.87
C LEU A 358 -9.76 21.51 6.36
N LEU A 359 -9.04 20.54 5.78
CA LEU A 359 -8.84 20.44 4.33
C LEU A 359 -10.16 20.29 3.58
N GLY A 360 -11.03 19.39 4.05
CA GLY A 360 -12.33 19.15 3.44
C GLY A 360 -13.22 20.38 3.45
N THR A 361 -13.30 21.07 4.59
CA THR A 361 -14.08 22.30 4.70
C THR A 361 -13.51 23.39 3.81
N ALA A 362 -12.18 23.60 3.82
CA ALA A 362 -11.53 24.60 2.98
C ALA A 362 -11.76 24.34 1.48
N LEU A 363 -11.59 23.10 1.02
CA LEU A 363 -11.78 22.72 -0.39
C LEU A 363 -13.24 22.85 -0.83
N LEU A 364 -14.20 22.43 -0.01
CA LEU A 364 -15.63 22.59 -0.31
C LEU A 364 -16.04 24.06 -0.36
N LEU A 365 -15.52 24.91 0.53
CA LEU A 365 -15.76 26.35 0.50
C LEU A 365 -15.15 27.00 -0.76
N LEU A 366 -13.92 26.63 -1.12
CA LEU A 366 -13.26 27.09 -2.34
C LEU A 366 -14.07 26.69 -3.59
N ALA A 367 -14.48 25.42 -3.71
CA ALA A 367 -15.33 24.94 -4.80
C ALA A 367 -16.68 25.69 -4.85
N SER A 368 -17.30 25.91 -3.69
CA SER A 368 -18.60 26.60 -3.59
C SER A 368 -18.52 28.08 -3.97
N SER A 369 -17.44 28.76 -3.58
CA SER A 369 -17.21 30.18 -3.89
C SER A 369 -16.98 30.42 -5.38
N ARG A 370 -16.36 29.45 -6.07
CA ARG A 370 -16.15 29.51 -7.53
C ARG A 370 -17.42 29.29 -8.33
N PHE A 371 -18.43 28.61 -7.77
CA PHE A 371 -19.71 28.43 -8.44
C PHE A 371 -20.53 29.73 -8.41
N ARG A 372 -20.52 30.48 -9.51
CA ARG A 372 -21.34 31.70 -9.69
C ARG A 372 -22.69 31.33 -10.31
N LYS A 373 -23.78 31.81 -9.69
CA LYS A 373 -25.17 31.59 -10.15
C LYS A 373 -25.64 32.60 -11.21
N THR A 374 -24.75 33.43 -11.74
CA THR A 374 -25.10 34.53 -12.64
C THR A 374 -24.34 34.35 -13.95
N LEU A 375 -25.09 34.24 -15.06
CA LEU A 375 -24.61 34.51 -16.40
C LEU A 375 -24.35 36.02 -16.46
N ALA A 376 -23.08 36.40 -16.54
CA ALA A 376 -22.64 37.74 -16.89
C ALA A 376 -21.54 37.59 -17.93
#